data_AF-A0A835Q4E6-F1
#
_entry.id   AF-A0A835Q4E6-F1
#
_cell.length_a   1.000
_cell.length_b   1.000
_cell.length_c   1.000
_cell.angle_alpha   90.00
_cell.angle_beta   90.00
_cell.angle_gamma   90.00
#
_symmetry.space_group_name_H-M   'P 1'
#
loop_
_entity.id
_entity.type
_entity.pdbx_description
1 polymer ?
#
loop_
_entity_poly.entity_id
_entity_poly.type
_entity_poly.pdbx_seq_one_letter_code
_entity_poly.pdbx_strand_id
1 'polypeptide(L)'
;MADLYRNHDQAQFYVTYRPNYPPELLNFIASKVPHRHLAWDVGTGSGQAAIPLSSLFDSVVATDSSPEQISHAPTDIPNLRFVVTPVSLSTDDLHRLVAPPGSVDLITVATTLHWLDVPAFFDQARRVLRRPGGIIAVWCYGMDLEIEGGRKPQEIYRQVLKATNPFWEEEVRMMVVEGYAGWISPSRQWRGWRRGRHR
;
A
#
# COMPACT_ATOMS: atom_id res chain seq x y z
N MET A 1 -9.61 8.85 -1.11
CA MET A 1 -8.91 8.42 -2.34
C MET A 1 -9.65 8.78 -3.63
N ALA A 2 -10.98 8.60 -3.69
CA ALA A 2 -11.73 8.72 -4.94
C ALA A 2 -11.63 10.07 -5.67
N ASP A 3 -11.34 11.20 -5.01
CA ASP A 3 -11.37 12.52 -5.68
C ASP A 3 -10.00 13.03 -6.15
N LEU A 4 -8.90 12.64 -5.48
CA LEU A 4 -7.54 13.14 -5.77
C LEU A 4 -6.93 12.56 -7.06
N TYR A 5 -7.45 11.42 -7.52
CA TYR A 5 -6.91 10.70 -8.68
C TYR A 5 -7.95 10.48 -9.79
N ARG A 6 -9.04 11.26 -9.83
CA ARG A 6 -10.02 11.21 -10.94
C ARG A 6 -9.51 11.85 -12.22
N ASN A 7 -8.48 12.69 -12.13
CA ASN A 7 -7.93 13.37 -13.28
C ASN A 7 -6.88 12.47 -13.96
N HIS A 8 -7.11 12.21 -15.24
CA HIS A 8 -6.20 11.46 -16.11
C HIS A 8 -4.74 11.96 -16.02
N ASP A 9 -4.52 13.27 -16.04
CA ASP A 9 -3.16 13.83 -16.00
C ASP A 9 -2.47 13.55 -14.66
N GLN A 10 -3.22 13.58 -13.55
CA GLN A 10 -2.68 13.26 -12.23
C GLN A 10 -2.32 11.77 -12.10
N ALA A 11 -3.13 10.88 -12.66
CA ALA A 11 -2.85 9.45 -12.69
C ALA A 11 -1.62 9.14 -13.57
N GLN A 12 -1.49 9.80 -14.72
CA GLN A 12 -0.32 9.66 -15.59
C GLN A 12 0.98 10.18 -14.93
N PHE A 13 0.93 11.35 -14.26
CA PHE A 13 2.08 11.85 -13.50
C PHE A 13 2.45 10.92 -12.35
N TYR A 14 1.46 10.31 -11.70
CA TYR A 14 1.68 9.35 -10.63
C TYR A 14 2.43 8.11 -11.12
N VAL A 15 2.07 7.54 -12.27
CA VAL A 15 2.83 6.44 -12.89
C VAL A 15 4.29 6.84 -13.13
N THR A 16 4.50 8.06 -13.63
CA THR A 16 5.81 8.52 -14.10
C THR A 16 6.77 8.87 -12.95
N TYR A 17 6.27 9.55 -11.92
CA TYR A 17 7.11 10.20 -10.92
C TYR A 17 7.01 9.62 -9.52
N ARG A 18 6.05 8.72 -9.26
CA ARG A 18 5.94 8.14 -7.93
C ARG A 18 7.15 7.24 -7.64
N PRO A 19 7.79 7.38 -6.46
CA PRO A 19 8.89 6.50 -6.09
C PRO A 19 8.50 5.02 -6.14
N ASN A 20 9.37 4.21 -6.72
CA ASN A 20 9.27 2.76 -6.67
C ASN A 20 9.85 2.23 -5.36
N TYR A 21 9.43 1.02 -4.99
CA TYR A 21 9.96 0.33 -3.81
C TYR A 21 11.22 -0.47 -4.17
N PRO A 22 12.26 -0.48 -3.32
CA PRO A 22 13.47 -1.24 -3.57
C PRO A 22 13.17 -2.75 -3.56
N PRO A 23 13.75 -3.54 -4.48
CA PRO A 23 13.56 -5.00 -4.51
C PRO A 23 13.86 -5.68 -3.18
N GLU A 24 14.83 -5.19 -2.42
CA GLU A 24 15.25 -5.70 -1.12
C GLU A 24 14.10 -5.67 -0.10
N LEU A 25 13.27 -4.61 -0.13
CA LEU A 25 12.10 -4.50 0.76
C LEU A 25 11.09 -5.60 0.47
N LEU A 26 10.74 -5.80 -0.81
CA LEU A 26 9.75 -6.78 -1.21
C LEU A 26 10.26 -8.21 -1.02
N ASN A 27 11.54 -8.46 -1.30
CA ASN A 27 12.20 -9.73 -0.99
C ASN A 27 12.20 -10.02 0.51
N PHE A 28 12.49 -9.03 1.34
CA PHE A 28 12.43 -9.16 2.79
C PHE A 28 11.01 -9.52 3.25
N ILE A 29 9.98 -8.82 2.77
CA ILE A 29 8.58 -9.09 3.11
C ILE A 29 8.18 -10.51 2.65
N ALA A 30 8.48 -10.87 1.40
CA ALA A 30 8.18 -12.19 0.85
C ALA A 30 8.95 -13.33 1.54
N SER A 31 10.07 -13.04 2.21
CA SER A 31 10.79 -14.03 3.04
C SER A 31 10.07 -14.40 4.33
N LYS A 32 9.04 -13.63 4.73
CA LYS A 32 8.34 -13.84 6.01
C LYS A 32 7.17 -14.80 5.91
N VAL A 33 6.66 -15.04 4.71
CA VAL A 33 5.57 -15.98 4.46
C VAL A 33 6.13 -17.37 4.10
N PRO A 34 5.51 -18.47 4.56
CA PRO A 34 5.97 -19.82 4.26
C PRO A 34 5.65 -20.26 2.82
N HIS A 35 4.61 -19.67 2.22
CA HIS A 35 4.15 -19.94 0.87
C HIS A 35 3.92 -18.63 0.12
N ARG A 36 4.05 -18.66 -1.20
CA ARG A 36 3.93 -17.49 -2.07
C ARG A 36 2.89 -17.72 -3.16
N HIS A 37 1.73 -18.25 -2.80
CA HIS A 37 0.68 -18.55 -3.77
C HIS A 37 -0.12 -17.31 -4.13
N LEU A 38 -0.56 -16.53 -3.14
CA LEU A 38 -1.41 -15.37 -3.38
C LEU A 38 -1.02 -14.16 -2.54
N ALA A 39 -0.70 -13.06 -3.22
CA ALA A 39 -0.59 -11.73 -2.61
C ALA A 39 -1.80 -10.85 -2.96
N TRP A 40 -2.23 -10.04 -1.99
CA TRP A 40 -3.24 -8.99 -2.19
C TRP A 40 -2.63 -7.62 -1.88
N ASP A 41 -2.54 -6.76 -2.88
CA ASP A 41 -2.08 -5.37 -2.75
C ASP A 41 -3.27 -4.39 -2.65
N VAL A 42 -3.36 -3.68 -1.54
CA VAL A 42 -4.52 -2.85 -1.16
C VAL A 42 -4.22 -1.38 -1.41
N GLY A 43 -5.07 -0.74 -2.23
CA GLY A 43 -4.84 0.61 -2.75
C GLY A 43 -3.55 0.67 -3.55
N THR A 44 -3.50 -0.17 -4.58
CA THR A 44 -2.32 -0.42 -5.40
C THR A 44 -1.91 0.78 -6.27
N GLY A 45 -2.80 1.76 -6.45
CA GLY A 45 -2.66 2.77 -7.49
C GLY A 45 -2.53 2.11 -8.85
N SER A 46 -1.47 2.49 -9.58
CA SER A 46 -1.11 1.90 -10.87
C SER A 46 -0.15 0.71 -10.75
N GLY A 47 0.03 0.14 -9.56
CA GLY A 47 0.74 -1.13 -9.36
C GLY A 47 2.17 -1.05 -8.83
N GLN A 48 2.60 0.05 -8.21
CA GLN A 48 4.01 0.21 -7.77
C GLN A 48 4.51 -0.91 -6.85
N ALA A 49 3.64 -1.51 -6.03
CA ALA A 49 3.98 -2.70 -5.23
C ALA A 49 3.52 -4.01 -5.90
N ALA A 50 2.33 -4.02 -6.52
CA ALA A 50 1.77 -5.22 -7.13
C ALA A 50 2.59 -5.78 -8.30
N ILE A 51 3.16 -4.92 -9.15
CA ILE A 51 3.97 -5.33 -10.31
C ILE A 51 5.21 -6.13 -9.87
N PRO A 52 6.10 -5.62 -9.00
CA PRO A 52 7.25 -6.42 -8.56
C PRO A 52 6.85 -7.65 -7.71
N LEU A 53 5.71 -7.61 -7.01
CA LEU A 53 5.18 -8.80 -6.31
C LEU A 53 4.83 -9.94 -7.26
N SER A 54 4.45 -9.66 -8.52
CA SER A 54 4.12 -10.70 -9.51
C SER A 54 5.33 -11.58 -9.88
N SER A 55 6.55 -11.08 -9.64
CA SER A 55 7.77 -11.88 -9.81
C SER A 55 8.10 -12.75 -8.60
N LEU A 56 7.40 -12.54 -7.47
CA LEU A 56 7.66 -13.23 -6.20
C LEU A 56 6.55 -14.21 -5.79
N PHE A 57 5.34 -14.05 -6.35
CA PHE A 57 4.15 -14.83 -6.01
C PHE A 57 3.51 -15.48 -7.24
N ASP A 58 2.89 -16.65 -7.06
CA ASP A 58 2.19 -17.38 -8.13
C ASP A 58 1.02 -16.56 -8.69
N SER A 59 0.35 -15.77 -7.84
CA SER A 59 -0.74 -14.86 -8.21
C SER A 59 -0.76 -13.60 -7.35
N VAL A 60 -1.12 -12.48 -7.96
CA VAL A 60 -1.30 -11.19 -7.29
C VAL A 60 -2.64 -10.59 -7.67
N VAL A 61 -3.40 -10.15 -6.68
CA VAL A 61 -4.60 -9.32 -6.87
C VAL A 61 -4.31 -7.94 -6.33
N ALA A 62 -4.48 -6.93 -7.17
CA ALA A 62 -4.21 -5.54 -6.87
C ALA A 62 -5.51 -4.76 -6.91
N THR A 63 -5.91 -4.18 -5.78
CA THR A 63 -7.18 -3.47 -5.65
C THR A 63 -6.97 -2.00 -5.46
N ASP A 64 -7.79 -1.17 -6.08
CA ASP A 64 -7.83 0.27 -5.85
C ASP A 64 -9.26 0.79 -5.95
N SER A 65 -9.55 1.93 -5.33
CA SER A 65 -10.86 2.58 -5.42
C SER A 65 -10.97 3.55 -6.60
N SER A 66 -9.85 3.92 -7.23
CA SER A 66 -9.78 4.78 -8.40
C SER A 66 -9.77 3.93 -9.69
N PRO A 67 -10.84 4.00 -10.51
CA PRO A 67 -10.84 3.40 -11.85
C PRO A 67 -9.72 3.95 -12.73
N GLU A 68 -9.42 5.25 -12.63
CA GLU A 68 -8.36 5.90 -13.39
C GLU A 68 -6.98 5.29 -13.09
N GLN A 69 -6.63 5.11 -11.81
CA GLN A 69 -5.38 4.44 -11.42
C GLN A 69 -5.26 3.03 -12.03
N ILE A 70 -6.34 2.25 -11.96
CA ILE A 70 -6.39 0.90 -12.55
C ILE A 70 -6.30 0.95 -14.08
N SER A 71 -6.87 1.96 -14.74
CA SER A 71 -6.82 2.10 -16.20
C SER A 71 -5.41 2.32 -16.75
N HIS A 72 -4.49 2.86 -15.93
CA HIS A 72 -3.08 3.03 -16.27
C HIS A 72 -2.19 1.86 -15.84
N ALA A 73 -2.75 0.84 -15.18
CA ALA A 73 -2.00 -0.33 -14.76
C ALA A 73 -1.67 -1.23 -15.97
N PRO A 74 -0.54 -1.97 -15.95
CA PRO A 74 -0.20 -2.90 -17.01
C PRO A 74 -1.22 -4.05 -17.12
N THR A 75 -1.50 -4.48 -18.34
CA THR A 75 -2.48 -5.53 -18.66
C THR A 75 -1.84 -6.81 -19.19
N ASP A 76 -0.51 -6.81 -19.37
CA ASP A 76 0.28 -7.86 -20.01
C ASP A 76 0.98 -8.80 -19.02
N ILE A 77 0.75 -8.63 -17.71
CA ILE A 77 1.34 -9.47 -16.65
C ILE A 77 0.38 -10.62 -16.31
N PRO A 78 0.67 -11.88 -16.69
CA PRO A 78 -0.32 -12.96 -16.69
C PRO A 78 -0.88 -13.34 -15.31
N ASN A 79 -0.08 -13.18 -14.26
CA ASN A 79 -0.42 -13.57 -12.89
C ASN A 79 -0.84 -12.38 -12.00
N LEU A 80 -1.02 -11.19 -12.58
CA LEU A 80 -1.42 -9.99 -11.87
C LEU A 80 -2.77 -9.48 -12.38
N ARG A 81 -3.74 -9.37 -11.46
CA ARG A 81 -5.07 -8.85 -11.77
C ARG A 81 -5.33 -7.56 -11.01
N PHE A 82 -5.64 -6.51 -11.76
CA PHE A 82 -6.09 -5.24 -11.22
C PHE A 82 -7.63 -5.20 -11.11
N VAL A 83 -8.14 -4.69 -9.99
CA VAL A 83 -9.57 -4.69 -9.68
C VAL A 83 -9.97 -3.37 -9.04
N VAL A 84 -11.01 -2.74 -9.58
CA VAL A 84 -11.64 -1.60 -8.93
C VAL A 84 -12.52 -2.10 -7.79
N THR A 85 -12.26 -1.64 -6.57
CA THR A 85 -13.05 -1.97 -5.36
C THR A 85 -13.52 -0.70 -4.68
N PRO A 86 -14.81 -0.57 -4.32
CA PRO A 86 -15.27 0.58 -3.55
C PRO A 86 -14.63 0.62 -2.16
N VAL A 87 -14.59 1.80 -1.55
CA VAL A 87 -14.10 1.98 -0.17
C VAL A 87 -14.91 1.13 0.82
N SER A 88 -16.21 0.97 0.57
CA SER A 88 -17.12 0.12 1.34
C SER A 88 -17.30 -1.26 0.69
N LEU A 89 -16.20 -2.01 0.50
CA LEU A 89 -16.25 -3.36 -0.04
C LEU A 89 -17.01 -4.28 0.92
N SER A 90 -17.97 -5.07 0.44
CA SER A 90 -18.65 -6.07 1.28
C SER A 90 -17.77 -7.32 1.47
N THR A 91 -18.07 -8.17 2.46
CA THR A 91 -17.33 -9.44 2.64
C THR A 91 -17.55 -10.39 1.46
N ASP A 92 -18.76 -10.44 0.91
CA ASP A 92 -19.06 -11.31 -0.23
C ASP A 92 -18.37 -10.82 -1.51
N ASP A 93 -18.33 -9.49 -1.71
CA ASP A 93 -17.57 -8.90 -2.80
C ASP A 93 -16.07 -9.11 -2.62
N LEU A 94 -15.54 -9.01 -1.40
CA LEU A 94 -14.14 -9.36 -1.12
C LEU A 94 -13.82 -10.79 -1.56
N HIS A 95 -14.67 -11.76 -1.21
CA HIS A 95 -14.43 -13.15 -1.58
C HIS A 95 -14.54 -13.38 -3.09
N ARG A 96 -15.48 -12.70 -3.74
CA ARG A 96 -15.72 -12.81 -5.19
C ARG A 96 -14.62 -12.12 -6.01
N LEU A 97 -14.22 -10.93 -5.59
CA LEU A 97 -13.36 -10.04 -6.38
C LEU A 97 -11.89 -10.18 -6.00
N VAL A 98 -11.58 -10.51 -4.74
CA VAL A 98 -10.21 -10.52 -4.23
C VAL A 98 -9.73 -11.95 -4.01
N ALA A 99 -10.26 -12.63 -2.99
CA ALA A 99 -9.73 -13.93 -2.59
C ALA A 99 -10.70 -14.72 -1.68
N PRO A 100 -10.75 -16.06 -1.79
CA PRO A 100 -11.47 -16.90 -0.83
C PRO A 100 -10.97 -16.75 0.62
N PRO A 101 -11.78 -17.12 1.62
CA PRO A 101 -11.34 -17.15 3.02
C PRO A 101 -10.05 -17.97 3.21
N GLY A 102 -9.12 -17.45 4.01
CA GLY A 102 -7.88 -18.15 4.39
C GLY A 102 -6.92 -18.50 3.26
N SER A 103 -7.01 -17.84 2.10
CA SER A 103 -6.21 -18.15 0.90
C SER A 103 -5.03 -17.21 0.65
N VAL A 104 -5.03 -16.02 1.24
CA VAL A 104 -4.03 -14.98 0.97
C VAL A 104 -2.79 -15.17 1.86
N ASP A 105 -1.63 -15.33 1.26
CA ASP A 105 -0.35 -15.47 1.98
C ASP A 105 0.17 -14.13 2.46
N LEU A 106 0.09 -13.10 1.61
CA LEU A 106 0.60 -11.76 1.90
C LEU A 106 -0.46 -10.71 1.56
N ILE A 107 -0.75 -9.82 2.49
CA ILE A 107 -1.49 -8.57 2.23
C ILE A 107 -0.52 -7.41 2.33
N THR A 108 -0.46 -6.56 1.31
CA THR A 108 0.36 -5.35 1.30
C THR A 108 -0.50 -4.10 1.34
N VAL A 109 -0.08 -3.13 2.16
CA VAL A 109 -0.67 -1.80 2.25
C VAL A 109 0.45 -0.77 2.16
N ALA A 110 0.73 -0.35 0.92
CA ALA A 110 1.89 0.45 0.58
C ALA A 110 1.50 1.92 0.43
N THR A 111 1.76 2.76 1.46
CA THR A 111 1.36 4.18 1.53
C THR A 111 -0.15 4.44 1.42
N THR A 112 -1.00 3.48 1.81
CA THR A 112 -2.46 3.57 1.63
C THR A 112 -3.25 3.56 2.94
N LEU A 113 -2.66 3.11 4.05
CA LEU A 113 -3.43 2.80 5.27
C LEU A 113 -4.28 3.98 5.79
N HIS A 114 -3.79 5.21 5.68
CA HIS A 114 -4.47 6.43 6.12
C HIS A 114 -5.73 6.77 5.30
N TRP A 115 -5.94 6.15 4.14
CA TRP A 115 -7.15 6.31 3.32
C TRP A 115 -8.23 5.24 3.58
N LEU A 116 -7.92 4.23 4.39
CA LEU A 116 -8.82 3.10 4.63
C LEU A 116 -9.67 3.32 5.88
N ASP A 117 -10.88 2.74 5.88
CA ASP A 117 -11.55 2.39 7.13
C ASP A 117 -10.72 1.27 7.79
N VAL A 118 -9.80 1.66 8.68
CA VAL A 118 -8.82 0.76 9.29
C VAL A 118 -9.50 -0.40 10.03
N PRO A 119 -10.52 -0.17 10.90
CA PRO A 119 -11.28 -1.27 11.52
C PRO A 119 -11.90 -2.24 10.51
N ALA A 120 -12.60 -1.74 9.49
CA ALA A 120 -13.25 -2.59 8.48
C ALA A 120 -12.22 -3.37 7.66
N PHE A 121 -11.14 -2.71 7.24
CA PHE A 121 -10.04 -3.32 6.51
C PHE A 121 -9.43 -4.50 7.29
N PHE A 122 -9.11 -4.32 8.57
CA PHE A 122 -8.49 -5.40 9.34
C PHE A 122 -9.45 -6.57 9.61
N ASP A 123 -10.77 -6.36 9.72
CA ASP A 123 -11.71 -7.51 9.79
C ASP A 123 -11.75 -8.27 8.46
N GLN A 124 -11.74 -7.56 7.33
CA GLN A 124 -11.68 -8.17 6.00
C GLN A 124 -10.38 -8.93 5.77
N ALA A 125 -9.24 -8.27 6.02
CA ALA A 125 -7.91 -8.88 5.93
C ALA A 125 -7.84 -10.16 6.76
N ARG A 126 -8.39 -10.15 7.97
CA ARG A 126 -8.45 -11.33 8.85
C ARG A 126 -9.23 -12.50 8.25
N ARG A 127 -10.25 -12.27 7.41
CA ARG A 127 -11.06 -13.33 6.80
C ARG A 127 -10.31 -14.05 5.69
N VAL A 128 -9.59 -13.30 4.87
CA VAL A 128 -8.88 -13.85 3.69
C VAL A 128 -7.45 -14.30 3.99
N LEU A 129 -6.83 -13.79 5.06
CA LEU A 129 -5.45 -14.12 5.41
C LEU A 129 -5.29 -15.59 5.82
N ARG A 130 -4.31 -16.26 5.20
CA ARG A 130 -3.98 -17.66 5.46
C ARG A 130 -3.58 -17.89 6.90
N ARG A 131 -4.04 -19.02 7.46
CA ARG A 131 -3.67 -19.49 8.79
C ARG A 131 -3.20 -20.95 8.76
N PRO A 132 -2.06 -21.27 9.38
CA PRO A 132 -1.06 -20.35 9.94
C PRO A 132 -0.21 -19.67 8.83
N GLY A 133 0.51 -18.60 9.19
CA GLY A 133 1.64 -18.09 8.39
C GLY A 133 1.37 -16.91 7.45
N GLY A 134 0.12 -16.50 7.24
CA GLY A 134 -0.18 -15.30 6.46
C GLY A 134 0.27 -14.02 7.16
N ILE A 135 0.70 -13.02 6.38
CA ILE A 135 1.25 -11.75 6.89
C ILE A 135 0.55 -10.55 6.26
N ILE A 136 0.42 -9.49 7.07
CA ILE A 136 0.07 -8.15 6.58
C ILE A 136 1.33 -7.29 6.70
N ALA A 137 1.78 -6.70 5.59
CA ALA A 137 2.87 -5.75 5.56
C ALA A 137 2.33 -4.36 5.24
N VAL A 138 2.56 -3.41 6.15
CA VAL A 138 2.18 -2.00 6.00
C VAL A 138 3.44 -1.17 6.01
N TRP A 139 3.62 -0.30 5.02
CA TRP A 139 4.77 0.60 4.97
C TRP A 139 4.45 1.92 4.27
N CYS A 140 5.30 2.91 4.52
CA CYS A 140 5.35 4.18 3.79
C CYS A 140 6.80 4.62 3.69
N TYR A 141 7.06 5.66 2.91
CA TYR A 141 8.31 6.41 2.96
C TYR A 141 8.08 7.74 3.69
N GLY A 142 9.11 8.19 4.42
CA GLY A 142 9.07 9.46 5.12
C GLY A 142 9.24 10.64 4.16
N MET A 143 8.97 11.84 4.68
CA MET A 143 9.17 13.11 3.97
C MET A 143 10.55 13.73 4.23
N ASP A 144 11.45 13.02 4.90
CA ASP A 144 12.83 13.47 5.08
C ASP A 144 13.67 13.01 3.89
N LEU A 145 13.42 13.64 2.73
CA LEU A 145 14.10 13.32 1.48
C LEU A 145 15.42 14.09 1.38
N GLU A 146 16.45 13.42 0.86
CA GLU A 146 17.67 14.07 0.41
C GLU A 146 17.46 14.59 -1.01
N ILE A 147 17.64 15.90 -1.18
CA ILE A 147 17.41 16.59 -2.45
C ILE A 147 18.75 16.83 -3.13
N GLU A 148 18.88 16.31 -4.35
CA GLU A 148 20.04 16.55 -5.20
C GLU A 148 20.24 18.06 -5.49
N GLY A 149 21.49 18.47 -5.69
CA GLY A 149 21.85 19.89 -5.88
C GLY A 149 22.30 20.61 -4.61
N GLY A 150 22.43 19.87 -3.50
CA GLY A 150 23.13 20.32 -2.29
C GLY A 150 22.28 21.18 -1.36
N ARG A 151 22.94 22.01 -0.54
CA ARG A 151 22.31 22.67 0.62
C ARG A 151 21.13 23.57 0.28
N LYS A 152 21.18 24.31 -0.85
CA LYS A 152 20.15 25.31 -1.18
C LYS A 152 18.82 24.67 -1.58
N PRO A 153 18.76 23.69 -2.51
CA PRO A 153 17.56 22.90 -2.76
C PRO A 153 17.01 22.21 -1.51
N GLN A 154 17.89 21.61 -0.70
CA GLN A 154 17.48 20.96 0.55
C GLN A 154 16.78 21.93 1.52
N GLU A 155 17.30 23.15 1.66
CA GLU A 155 16.71 24.16 2.55
C GLU A 155 15.35 24.63 2.03
N ILE A 156 15.21 24.84 0.72
CA ILE A 156 13.92 25.19 0.10
C ILE A 156 12.90 24.09 0.36
N TYR A 157 13.27 22.83 0.16
CA TYR A 157 12.39 21.69 0.44
C TYR A 157 11.90 21.67 1.89
N ARG A 158 12.81 21.83 2.86
CA ARG A 158 12.46 21.91 4.29
C ARG A 158 11.53 23.08 4.61
N GLN A 159 11.75 24.24 4.00
CA GLN A 159 10.89 25.41 4.18
C GLN A 159 9.48 25.16 3.63
N VAL A 160 9.37 24.53 2.45
CA VAL A 160 8.07 24.16 1.86
C VAL A 160 7.34 23.16 2.74
N LEU A 161 8.00 22.10 3.22
CA LEU A 161 7.39 21.15 4.15
C LEU A 161 6.88 21.83 5.41
N LYS A 162 7.69 22.68 6.03
CA LYS A 162 7.31 23.42 7.24
C LYS A 162 6.12 24.35 7.00
N ALA A 163 6.13 25.09 5.89
CA ALA A 163 5.08 26.04 5.55
C ALA A 163 3.76 25.36 5.18
N THR A 164 3.82 24.18 4.56
CA THR A 164 2.63 23.44 4.12
C THR A 164 2.05 22.51 5.20
N ASN A 165 2.84 22.11 6.20
CA ASN A 165 2.42 21.19 7.27
C ASN A 165 1.08 21.52 7.94
N PRO A 166 0.71 22.78 8.23
CA PRO A 166 -0.60 23.12 8.81
C PRO A 166 -1.81 22.87 7.89
N PHE A 167 -1.59 22.70 6.59
CA PHE A 167 -2.65 22.48 5.60
C PHE A 167 -2.83 21.01 5.22
N TRP A 168 -2.03 20.11 5.77
CA TRP A 168 -2.12 18.68 5.49
C TRP A 168 -3.22 18.06 6.36
N GLU A 169 -3.97 17.10 5.81
CA GLU A 169 -4.93 16.33 6.59
C GLU A 169 -4.23 15.65 7.78
N GLU A 170 -4.90 15.68 8.94
CA GLU A 170 -4.33 15.24 10.21
C GLU A 170 -3.88 13.78 10.15
N GLU A 171 -4.66 12.92 9.49
CA GLU A 171 -4.40 11.50 9.30
C GLU A 171 -3.13 11.27 8.47
N VAL A 172 -2.92 12.06 7.40
CA VAL A 172 -1.71 12.02 6.57
C VAL A 172 -0.49 12.46 7.40
N ARG A 173 -0.64 13.53 8.18
CA ARG A 173 0.42 14.06 9.04
C ARG A 173 0.82 13.05 10.12
N MET A 174 -0.13 12.44 10.80
CA MET A 174 0.14 11.50 11.89
C MET A 174 0.65 10.14 11.41
N MET A 175 0.17 9.65 10.25
CA MET A 175 0.51 8.31 9.80
C MET A 175 1.70 8.25 8.85
N VAL A 176 1.84 9.19 7.92
CA VAL A 176 2.91 9.14 6.91
C VAL A 176 4.18 9.82 7.41
N VAL A 177 4.07 11.01 8.01
CA VAL A 177 5.25 11.76 8.49
C VAL A 177 5.94 11.05 9.65
N GLU A 178 5.18 10.38 10.52
CA GLU A 178 5.75 9.57 11.61
C GLU A 178 6.12 8.14 11.19
N GLY A 179 5.96 7.77 9.92
CA GLY A 179 6.28 6.41 9.44
C GLY A 179 5.45 5.33 10.14
N TYR A 180 4.16 5.62 10.39
CA TYR A 180 3.23 4.82 11.18
C TYR A 180 3.68 4.52 12.62
N ALA A 181 4.60 5.31 13.20
CA ALA A 181 5.14 5.05 14.54
C ALA A 181 4.09 5.19 15.65
N GLY A 182 3.20 6.20 15.57
CA GLY A 182 2.08 6.40 16.49
C GLY A 182 0.89 5.46 16.26
N TRP A 183 0.89 4.68 15.17
CA TRP A 183 -0.21 3.78 14.87
C TRP A 183 -0.21 2.54 15.77
N ILE A 184 -1.31 2.35 16.48
CA ILE A 184 -1.54 1.21 17.38
C ILE A 184 -2.44 0.21 16.65
N SER A 185 -2.00 -1.04 16.51
CA SER A 185 -2.79 -2.11 15.89
C SER A 185 -4.18 -2.21 16.52
N PRO A 186 -5.27 -2.33 15.72
CA PRO A 186 -6.63 -2.28 16.25
C PRO A 186 -7.03 -3.42 17.19
N SER A 187 -6.19 -4.45 17.43
CA SER A 187 -6.58 -5.51 18.36
C SER A 187 -5.43 -6.27 18.99
N ARG A 188 -5.67 -6.76 20.22
CA ARG A 188 -4.87 -7.80 20.91
C ARG A 188 -4.88 -9.15 20.17
N GLN A 189 -5.59 -9.27 19.06
CA GLN A 189 -5.84 -10.55 18.36
C GLN A 189 -4.79 -10.85 17.27
N TRP A 190 -4.00 -9.86 16.85
CA TRP A 190 -2.87 -10.05 15.95
C TRP A 190 -1.62 -10.43 16.74
N ARG A 191 -1.25 -11.72 16.71
CA ARG A 191 -0.01 -12.20 17.34
C ARG A 191 1.19 -11.87 16.46
N GLY A 192 2.30 -11.44 17.06
CA GLY A 192 3.58 -11.31 16.37
C GLY A 192 3.80 -10.02 15.59
N TRP A 193 3.06 -8.94 15.88
CA TRP A 193 3.32 -7.62 15.28
C TRP A 193 4.76 -7.17 15.56
N ARG A 194 5.55 -6.96 14.51
CA ARG A 194 6.92 -6.45 14.58
C ARG A 194 6.99 -5.13 13.84
N ARG A 195 7.55 -4.11 14.50
CA ARG A 195 7.84 -2.80 13.90
C ARG A 195 9.32 -2.72 13.55
N GLY A 196 9.63 -2.12 12.41
CA GLY A 196 10.99 -1.81 11.99
C GLY A 196 11.01 -0.48 11.24
N ARG A 197 12.08 0.29 11.39
CA ARG A 197 12.43 1.41 10.49
C ARG A 197 13.71 0.99 9.78
N HIS A 198 13.68 1.00 8.45
CA HIS A 198 14.89 0.94 7.63
C HIS A 198 15.18 2.36 7.16
N ARG A 199 16.43 2.81 7.38
CA ARG A 199 16.98 4.04 6.82
C ARG A 199 17.75 3.69 5.56
#